data_AF-A0A1F9Q627-F1
#
_entry.id   AF-A0A1F9Q627-F1
#
_cell.length_a   1.000
_cell.length_b   1.000
_cell.length_c   1.000
_cell.angle_alpha   90.00
_cell.angle_beta   90.00
_cell.angle_gamma   90.00
#
_symmetry.space_group_name_H-M   'P 1'
#
loop_
_entity.id
_entity.type
_entity.pdbx_description
1 polymer ?
#
loop_
_entity_poly.entity_id
_entity_poly.type
_entity_poly.pdbx_seq_one_letter_code
_entity_poly.pdbx_strand_id
1 'polypeptide(L)'
;MGTRPPFSQEELNDIFKVSPTNPERVVSRESGILEFKEAFNWGGIAKYLKTSASFANAKGGYIVFGIADKPHRLCGLSGASLQMFEEFDPERLSHHFNEHFAPEIDWDIHAYEFQGKTFGLLYIHEAKGKPVICTQDAPKELKEGDIYYRYRGRSERVKYPELRAMLEAKRENEQRLWMQHLANIARVGVHEVGIFDLHTGCVTGSSGSFLIDESLLSQLSFIKEGEFSEVKGKPTLKLIGHVESLSGAASGITRKQVVKTKGIRTGDIILGALDQQSVPEPDEFIKQVCFENSAFLPVYHFMKKAGLNPSQAVVMLEGVVSRPTTRAKLIERLKSRKTQWLPIPHGGKEAAMKKRSYADALRDRIVSDTLSKDELGYCLQAMRGLSVEEVKANSKYLRGLLKSWVSKHYASAKGVLADNLRRAICWIDEALNMGECN
;
A
#
# COMPACT_ATOMS: atom_id res chain seq x y z
N MET A 1 15.13 -24.52 -21.40
CA MET A 1 14.21 -25.56 -21.90
C MET A 1 12.83 -24.91 -21.96
N GLY A 2 12.26 -24.75 -23.14
CA GLY A 2 10.93 -24.16 -23.28
C GLY A 2 9.90 -25.02 -22.53
N THR A 3 9.10 -24.41 -21.68
CA THR A 3 7.95 -25.05 -21.04
C THR A 3 6.97 -25.47 -22.12
N ARG A 4 6.69 -26.78 -22.22
CA ARG A 4 5.67 -27.29 -23.16
C ARG A 4 4.30 -26.74 -22.75
N PRO A 5 3.40 -26.44 -23.71
CA PRO A 5 2.05 -26.05 -23.36
C PRO A 5 1.34 -27.20 -22.62
N PRO A 6 0.55 -26.90 -21.57
CA PRO A 6 0.02 -27.92 -20.66
C PRO A 6 -0.93 -28.92 -21.34
N PHE A 7 -1.62 -28.53 -22.42
CA PHE A 7 -2.50 -29.43 -23.17
C PHE A 7 -1.93 -29.85 -24.51
N SER A 8 -0.61 -29.91 -24.64
CA SER A 8 0.01 -30.47 -25.84
C SER A 8 -0.36 -31.95 -26.02
N GLN A 9 -0.41 -32.41 -27.28
CA GLN A 9 -0.72 -33.80 -27.57
C GLN A 9 0.26 -34.78 -26.92
N GLU A 10 1.53 -34.39 -26.74
CA GLU A 10 2.53 -35.21 -26.03
C GLU A 10 2.14 -35.42 -24.55
N GLU A 11 1.79 -34.34 -23.84
CA GLU A 11 1.35 -34.41 -22.43
C GLU A 11 0.07 -35.22 -22.29
N LEU A 12 -0.91 -35.02 -23.19
CA LEU A 12 -2.15 -35.79 -23.21
C LEU A 12 -1.88 -37.28 -23.48
N ASN A 13 -0.98 -37.61 -24.40
CA ASN A 13 -0.60 -39.01 -24.66
C ASN A 13 0.08 -39.66 -23.45
N ASP A 14 0.89 -38.92 -22.70
CA ASP A 14 1.54 -39.41 -21.49
C ASP A 14 0.52 -39.60 -20.34
N ILE A 15 -0.42 -38.68 -20.16
CA ILE A 15 -1.48 -38.82 -19.15
C ILE A 15 -2.40 -40.01 -19.48
N PHE A 16 -2.86 -40.13 -20.73
CA PHE A 16 -3.83 -41.14 -21.17
C PHE A 16 -3.19 -42.41 -21.74
N LYS A 17 -1.92 -42.68 -21.41
CA LYS A 17 -1.22 -43.88 -21.86
C LYS A 17 -1.90 -45.15 -21.33
N VAL A 18 -2.47 -45.95 -22.23
CA VAL A 18 -3.23 -47.16 -21.89
C VAL A 18 -2.37 -48.43 -21.84
N SER A 19 -2.86 -49.44 -21.12
CA SER A 19 -2.19 -50.74 -21.03
C SER A 19 -2.35 -51.53 -22.33
N PRO A 20 -1.29 -52.10 -22.91
CA PRO A 20 -1.40 -52.97 -24.10
C PRO A 20 -2.32 -54.17 -23.88
N THR A 21 -2.41 -54.67 -22.64
CA THR A 21 -3.25 -55.80 -22.25
C THR A 21 -4.68 -55.42 -21.85
N ASN A 22 -4.93 -54.14 -21.54
CA ASN A 22 -6.25 -53.65 -21.19
C ASN A 22 -6.39 -52.18 -21.61
N PRO A 23 -6.92 -51.93 -22.83
CA PRO A 23 -7.05 -50.59 -23.38
C PRO A 23 -7.98 -49.65 -22.60
N GLU A 24 -8.81 -50.16 -21.69
CA GLU A 24 -9.68 -49.35 -20.83
C GLU A 24 -8.97 -48.83 -19.56
N ARG A 25 -7.68 -49.16 -19.39
CA ARG A 25 -6.92 -48.83 -18.18
C ARG A 25 -5.72 -47.95 -18.51
N VAL A 26 -5.57 -46.86 -17.77
CA VAL A 26 -4.41 -45.98 -17.81
C VAL A 26 -3.25 -46.60 -17.02
N VAL A 27 -2.05 -46.59 -17.61
CA VAL A 27 -0.79 -47.07 -17.00
C VAL A 27 -0.15 -45.98 -16.14
N SER A 28 -0.40 -44.72 -16.48
CA SER A 28 0.02 -43.55 -15.71
C SER A 28 -0.54 -43.62 -14.29
N ARG A 29 0.28 -43.16 -13.34
CA ARG A 29 -0.01 -43.24 -11.90
C ARG A 29 -0.10 -41.85 -11.32
N GLU A 30 -0.95 -41.71 -10.30
CA GLU A 30 -0.94 -40.50 -9.47
C GLU A 30 0.47 -40.23 -8.95
N SER A 31 0.85 -38.96 -9.00
CA SER A 31 2.23 -38.54 -8.79
C SER A 31 2.31 -37.16 -8.14
N GLY A 32 3.51 -36.60 -8.13
CA GLY A 32 3.74 -35.21 -7.71
C GLY A 32 3.09 -34.17 -8.64
N ILE A 33 2.65 -34.57 -9.83
CA ILE A 33 2.10 -33.67 -10.85
C ILE A 33 0.77 -34.17 -11.46
N LEU A 34 0.22 -35.28 -10.96
CA LEU A 34 -0.99 -35.90 -11.51
C LEU A 34 -1.87 -36.45 -10.38
N GLU A 35 -3.15 -36.13 -10.43
CA GLU A 35 -4.21 -36.60 -9.54
C GLU A 35 -5.40 -37.06 -10.39
N PHE A 36 -5.96 -38.22 -10.07
CA PHE A 36 -7.14 -38.74 -10.73
C PHE A 36 -8.39 -38.57 -9.88
N LYS A 37 -9.51 -38.28 -10.55
CA LYS A 37 -10.84 -38.21 -9.97
C LYS A 37 -11.83 -38.89 -10.91
N GLU A 38 -12.73 -39.66 -10.33
CA GLU A 38 -13.75 -40.35 -11.12
C GLU A 38 -14.79 -39.36 -11.67
N ALA A 39 -15.20 -38.40 -10.84
CA ALA A 39 -16.21 -37.40 -11.19
C ALA A 39 -15.83 -36.00 -10.68
N PHE A 40 -16.35 -34.98 -11.36
CA PHE A 40 -16.30 -33.59 -10.95
C PHE A 40 -17.59 -33.25 -10.18
N ASN A 41 -17.46 -32.60 -9.02
CA ASN A 41 -18.61 -32.08 -8.28
C ASN A 41 -18.23 -30.89 -7.39
N TRP A 42 -19.13 -29.90 -7.29
CA TRP A 42 -18.92 -28.73 -6.45
C TRP A 42 -18.93 -29.03 -4.93
N GLY A 43 -19.57 -30.11 -4.50
CA GLY A 43 -19.59 -30.52 -3.09
C GLY A 43 -18.20 -30.92 -2.55
N GLY A 44 -17.31 -31.38 -3.44
CA GLY A 44 -15.93 -31.75 -3.15
C GLY A 44 -14.89 -30.67 -3.42
N ILE A 45 -15.32 -29.43 -3.72
CA ILE A 45 -14.45 -28.35 -4.19
C ILE A 45 -13.26 -28.10 -3.27
N ALA A 46 -13.45 -28.16 -1.95
CA ALA A 46 -12.39 -27.95 -0.97
C ALA A 46 -11.21 -28.93 -1.11
N LYS A 47 -11.46 -30.17 -1.56
CA LYS A 47 -10.40 -31.14 -1.88
C LYS A 47 -9.62 -30.76 -3.13
N TYR A 48 -10.32 -30.29 -4.16
CA TYR A 48 -9.69 -29.84 -5.41
C TYR A 48 -8.83 -28.60 -5.16
N LEU A 49 -9.35 -27.65 -4.40
CA LEU A 49 -8.65 -26.46 -3.92
C LEU A 49 -7.35 -26.82 -3.18
N LYS A 50 -7.42 -27.75 -2.22
CA LYS A 50 -6.23 -28.23 -1.47
C LYS A 50 -5.17 -28.85 -2.38
N THR A 51 -5.59 -29.72 -3.30
CA THR A 51 -4.69 -30.36 -4.26
C THR A 51 -4.10 -29.35 -5.22
N SER A 52 -4.86 -28.35 -5.64
CA SER A 52 -4.40 -27.28 -6.50
C SER A 52 -3.34 -26.42 -5.81
N ALA A 53 -3.60 -25.96 -4.58
CA ALA A 53 -2.60 -25.23 -3.79
C ALA A 53 -1.32 -26.07 -3.56
N SER A 54 -1.48 -27.38 -3.37
CA SER A 54 -0.37 -28.33 -3.25
C SER A 54 0.46 -28.44 -4.53
N PHE A 55 -0.18 -28.44 -5.71
CA PHE A 55 0.51 -28.41 -7.00
C PHE A 55 1.20 -27.07 -7.24
N ALA A 56 0.51 -25.95 -6.98
CA ALA A 56 1.03 -24.60 -7.15
C ALA A 56 2.30 -24.36 -6.32
N ASN A 57 2.32 -24.83 -5.07
CA ASN A 57 3.51 -24.77 -4.21
C ASN A 57 4.61 -25.75 -4.62
N ALA A 58 4.27 -26.83 -5.32
CA ALA A 58 5.23 -27.83 -5.79
C ALA A 58 5.78 -27.48 -7.18
N LYS A 59 5.28 -28.09 -8.25
CA LYS A 59 5.78 -27.96 -9.64
C LYS A 59 4.66 -27.77 -10.67
N GLY A 60 3.47 -27.37 -10.20
CA GLY A 60 2.24 -27.50 -10.98
C GLY A 60 1.79 -28.96 -11.13
N GLY A 61 0.67 -29.17 -11.83
CA GLY A 61 0.14 -30.51 -12.07
C GLY A 61 -1.29 -30.53 -12.61
N TYR A 62 -1.75 -31.73 -12.95
CA TYR A 62 -3.07 -31.99 -13.51
C TYR A 62 -3.98 -32.68 -12.48
N ILE A 63 -5.22 -32.21 -12.41
CA ILE A 63 -6.35 -32.97 -11.87
C ILE A 63 -7.17 -33.45 -13.07
N VAL A 64 -7.25 -34.75 -13.27
CA VAL A 64 -7.97 -35.35 -14.40
C VAL A 64 -9.23 -36.05 -13.89
N PHE A 65 -10.37 -35.60 -14.38
CA PHE A 65 -11.70 -36.13 -14.07
C PHE A 65 -12.14 -37.16 -15.13
N GLY A 66 -12.86 -38.20 -14.69
CA GLY A 66 -13.32 -39.32 -15.53
C GLY A 66 -12.48 -40.59 -15.41
N ILE A 67 -11.53 -40.66 -14.45
CA ILE A 67 -10.66 -41.83 -14.22
C ILE A 67 -10.89 -42.38 -12.81
N ALA A 68 -11.26 -43.66 -12.69
CA ALA A 68 -11.54 -44.30 -11.41
C ALA A 68 -10.25 -44.67 -10.64
N ASP A 69 -10.20 -44.46 -9.33
CA ASP A 69 -8.99 -44.58 -8.49
C ASP A 69 -8.31 -45.98 -8.55
N LYS A 70 -9.06 -47.09 -8.56
CA LYS A 70 -8.49 -48.43 -8.70
C LYS A 70 -9.36 -49.28 -9.61
N PRO A 71 -8.88 -49.74 -10.79
CA PRO A 71 -7.49 -49.79 -11.26
C PRO A 71 -7.06 -48.66 -12.24
N HIS A 72 -7.51 -47.41 -12.13
CA HIS A 72 -7.34 -46.35 -13.15
C HIS A 72 -8.10 -46.68 -14.46
N ARG A 73 -9.38 -47.02 -14.33
CA ARG A 73 -10.25 -47.28 -15.49
C ARG A 73 -10.70 -45.96 -16.11
N LEU A 74 -10.65 -45.89 -17.45
CA LEU A 74 -11.19 -44.81 -18.26
C LEU A 74 -12.72 -44.88 -18.27
N CYS A 75 -13.36 -44.18 -17.33
CA CYS A 75 -14.82 -44.13 -17.23
C CYS A 75 -15.40 -43.02 -18.13
N GLY A 76 -14.69 -41.89 -18.23
CA GLY A 76 -15.22 -40.65 -18.78
C GLY A 76 -16.19 -39.98 -17.81
N LEU A 77 -16.43 -38.70 -18.04
CA LEU A 77 -17.50 -37.96 -17.38
C LEU A 77 -18.85 -38.39 -17.97
N SER A 78 -19.86 -38.57 -17.10
CA SER A 78 -21.21 -38.94 -17.53
C SER A 78 -22.28 -38.32 -16.63
N GLY A 79 -23.51 -38.25 -17.14
CA GLY A 79 -24.68 -37.74 -16.43
C GLY A 79 -24.46 -36.34 -15.86
N ALA A 80 -24.83 -36.14 -14.60
CA ALA A 80 -24.70 -34.86 -13.91
C ALA A 80 -23.25 -34.33 -13.85
N SER A 81 -22.24 -35.22 -13.80
CA SER A 81 -20.84 -34.79 -13.75
C SER A 81 -20.34 -34.22 -15.08
N LEU A 82 -20.86 -34.73 -16.21
CA LEU A 82 -20.54 -34.18 -17.53
C LEU A 82 -21.20 -32.82 -17.71
N GLN A 83 -22.49 -32.70 -17.39
CA GLN A 83 -23.22 -31.43 -17.45
C GLN A 83 -22.56 -30.34 -16.60
N MET A 84 -22.17 -30.64 -15.35
CA MET A 84 -21.47 -29.68 -14.49
C MET A 84 -20.10 -29.24 -15.02
N PHE A 85 -19.44 -30.08 -15.83
CA PHE A 85 -18.15 -29.77 -16.42
C PHE A 85 -18.32 -28.99 -17.75
N GLU A 86 -19.35 -29.28 -18.53
CA GLU A 86 -19.71 -28.52 -19.73
C GLU A 86 -20.24 -27.12 -19.39
N GLU A 87 -21.06 -27.00 -18.34
CA GLU A 87 -21.55 -25.75 -17.76
C GLU A 87 -20.57 -25.16 -16.73
N PHE A 88 -19.30 -25.57 -16.77
CA PHE A 88 -18.31 -25.12 -15.81
C PHE A 88 -18.13 -23.60 -15.91
N ASP A 89 -18.24 -22.92 -14.77
CA ASP A 89 -18.06 -21.49 -14.63
C ASP A 89 -16.64 -21.17 -14.13
N PRO A 90 -15.76 -20.63 -15.00
CA PRO A 90 -14.41 -20.25 -14.61
C PRO A 90 -14.37 -19.19 -13.50
N GLU A 91 -15.28 -18.23 -13.51
CA GLU A 91 -15.31 -17.15 -12.53
C GLU A 91 -15.62 -17.71 -11.14
N ARG A 92 -16.52 -18.70 -11.07
CA ARG A 92 -16.85 -19.39 -9.82
C ARG A 92 -15.64 -20.12 -9.23
N LEU A 93 -14.85 -20.83 -10.04
CA LEU A 93 -13.64 -21.50 -9.54
C LEU A 93 -12.58 -20.48 -9.11
N SER A 94 -12.36 -19.42 -9.90
CA SER A 94 -11.44 -18.34 -9.55
C SER A 94 -11.85 -17.64 -8.26
N HIS A 95 -13.15 -17.42 -8.04
CA HIS A 95 -13.66 -16.87 -6.78
C HIS A 95 -13.31 -17.78 -5.60
N HIS A 96 -13.54 -19.09 -5.71
CA HIS A 96 -13.17 -20.05 -4.68
C HIS A 96 -11.65 -20.09 -4.42
N PHE A 97 -10.82 -19.94 -5.45
CA PHE A 97 -9.37 -19.83 -5.25
C PHE A 97 -8.99 -18.56 -4.50
N ASN A 98 -9.52 -17.41 -4.91
CA ASN A 98 -9.19 -16.10 -4.32
C ASN A 98 -9.77 -15.92 -2.91
N GLU A 99 -10.88 -16.59 -2.59
CA GLU A 99 -11.43 -16.62 -1.23
C GLU A 99 -10.50 -17.41 -0.27
N HIS A 100 -9.99 -18.55 -0.73
CA HIS A 100 -9.27 -19.48 0.13
C HIS A 100 -7.74 -19.39 0.07
N PHE A 101 -7.13 -18.74 -0.93
CA PHE A 101 -5.68 -18.71 -1.08
C PHE A 101 -5.14 -17.35 -1.51
N ALA A 102 -3.91 -17.06 -1.06
CA ALA A 102 -3.08 -15.98 -1.56
C ALA A 102 -1.60 -16.40 -1.60
N PRO A 103 -0.81 -15.96 -2.61
CA PRO A 103 -1.23 -15.23 -3.81
C PRO A 103 -2.06 -16.08 -4.78
N GLU A 104 -2.55 -15.44 -5.85
CA GLU A 104 -3.40 -16.05 -6.88
C GLU A 104 -2.78 -17.34 -7.44
N ILE A 105 -3.65 -18.33 -7.67
CA ILE A 105 -3.29 -19.60 -8.31
C ILE A 105 -3.64 -19.48 -9.80
N ASP A 106 -2.62 -19.57 -10.66
CA ASP A 106 -2.78 -19.63 -12.11
C ASP A 106 -3.24 -21.05 -12.51
N TRP A 107 -4.31 -21.18 -13.30
CA TRP A 107 -4.87 -22.46 -13.73
C TRP A 107 -5.48 -22.39 -15.13
N ASP A 108 -5.53 -23.54 -15.82
CA ASP A 108 -6.23 -23.70 -17.10
C ASP A 108 -7.12 -24.95 -17.06
N ILE A 109 -8.20 -24.95 -17.84
CA ILE A 109 -9.12 -26.08 -17.96
C ILE A 109 -9.27 -26.53 -19.42
N HIS A 110 -9.42 -27.84 -19.63
CA HIS A 110 -9.61 -28.42 -20.95
C HIS A 110 -10.52 -29.65 -20.90
N ALA A 111 -11.43 -29.74 -21.88
CA ALA A 111 -12.20 -30.96 -22.14
C ALA A 111 -11.47 -31.77 -23.22
N TYR A 112 -11.15 -33.03 -22.92
CA TYR A 112 -10.45 -33.91 -23.85
C TYR A 112 -11.29 -35.15 -24.17
N GLU A 113 -11.52 -35.41 -25.45
CA GLU A 113 -12.18 -36.62 -25.91
C GLU A 113 -11.16 -37.71 -26.22
N PHE A 114 -11.32 -38.88 -25.58
CA PHE A 114 -10.45 -40.03 -25.78
C PHE A 114 -11.27 -41.32 -25.78
N GLN A 115 -11.10 -42.14 -26.83
CA GLN A 115 -11.86 -43.39 -27.02
C GLN A 115 -13.40 -43.20 -26.92
N GLY A 116 -13.92 -42.09 -27.45
CA GLY A 116 -15.36 -41.77 -27.43
C GLY A 116 -15.91 -41.40 -26.05
N LYS A 117 -15.03 -41.08 -25.09
CA LYS A 117 -15.37 -40.61 -23.74
C LYS A 117 -14.78 -39.24 -23.50
N THR A 118 -15.49 -38.38 -22.78
CA THR A 118 -15.04 -37.03 -22.45
C THR A 118 -14.38 -37.01 -21.06
N PHE A 119 -13.22 -36.37 -20.96
CA PHE A 119 -12.45 -36.20 -19.73
C PHE A 119 -12.23 -34.72 -19.45
N GLY A 120 -12.31 -34.36 -18.18
CA GLY A 120 -12.02 -33.00 -17.74
C GLY A 120 -10.60 -32.88 -17.21
N LEU A 121 -9.83 -31.91 -17.67
CA LEU A 121 -8.48 -31.63 -17.18
C LEU A 121 -8.44 -30.24 -16.57
N LEU A 122 -8.02 -30.15 -15.32
CA LEU A 122 -7.66 -28.90 -14.66
C LEU A 122 -6.16 -28.90 -14.44
N TYR A 123 -5.45 -28.02 -15.14
CA TYR A 123 -4.02 -27.81 -14.99
C TYR A 123 -3.76 -26.64 -14.04
N ILE A 124 -2.90 -26.87 -13.06
CA ILE A 124 -2.46 -25.86 -12.10
C ILE A 124 -1.01 -25.53 -12.40
N HIS A 125 -0.72 -24.25 -12.64
CA HIS A 125 0.64 -23.79 -12.88
C HIS A 125 1.45 -23.76 -11.58
N GLU A 126 2.76 -23.91 -11.70
CA GLU A 126 3.65 -23.62 -10.60
C GLU A 126 3.54 -22.13 -10.22
N ALA A 127 3.29 -21.84 -8.95
CA ALA A 127 3.11 -20.47 -8.50
C ALA A 127 4.42 -19.67 -8.68
N LYS A 128 4.31 -18.50 -9.33
CA LYS A 128 5.42 -17.54 -9.48
C LYS A 128 5.85 -16.94 -8.14
N GLY A 129 4.91 -16.80 -7.21
CA GLY A 129 5.11 -16.21 -5.89
C GLY A 129 4.86 -17.19 -4.75
N LYS A 130 5.75 -18.15 -4.53
CA LYS A 130 5.61 -19.10 -3.42
C LYS A 130 5.95 -18.47 -2.06
N PRO A 131 5.35 -18.93 -0.94
CA PRO A 131 4.30 -19.94 -0.88
C PRO A 131 2.89 -19.35 -1.11
N VAL A 132 2.01 -20.16 -1.70
CA VAL A 132 0.56 -20.00 -1.68
C VAL A 132 0.04 -20.51 -0.33
N ILE A 133 -0.61 -19.62 0.42
CA ILE A 133 -1.07 -19.81 1.79
C ILE A 133 -2.59 -19.83 1.80
N CYS A 134 -3.17 -20.73 2.60
CA CYS A 134 -4.61 -20.75 2.84
C CYS A 134 -5.03 -19.55 3.70
N THR A 135 -5.94 -18.72 3.20
CA THR A 135 -6.41 -17.49 3.87
C THR A 135 -7.73 -17.68 4.61
N GLN A 136 -8.46 -18.76 4.32
CA GLN A 136 -9.76 -19.02 4.93
C GLN A 136 -9.99 -20.52 5.14
N ASP A 137 -10.55 -20.88 6.29
CA ASP A 137 -10.94 -22.26 6.61
C ASP A 137 -11.99 -22.81 5.63
N ALA A 138 -11.88 -24.11 5.34
CA ALA A 138 -12.97 -24.89 4.74
C ALA A 138 -13.14 -26.21 5.51
N PRO A 139 -14.38 -26.60 5.87
CA PRO A 139 -14.61 -27.75 6.75
C PRO A 139 -13.84 -29.01 6.33
N LYS A 140 -13.08 -29.58 7.27
CA LYS A 140 -12.32 -30.84 7.17
C LYS A 140 -11.16 -30.89 6.17
N GLU A 141 -11.01 -29.91 5.28
CA GLU A 141 -9.99 -29.96 4.21
C GLU A 141 -8.95 -28.84 4.32
N LEU A 142 -9.41 -27.59 4.55
CA LEU A 142 -8.58 -26.38 4.53
C LEU A 142 -8.55 -25.70 5.89
N LYS A 143 -7.38 -25.16 6.24
CA LYS A 143 -7.09 -24.48 7.48
C LYS A 143 -6.32 -23.19 7.20
N GLU A 144 -6.83 -22.07 7.69
CA GLU A 144 -6.21 -20.76 7.57
C GLU A 144 -4.77 -20.79 8.12
N GLY A 145 -3.85 -20.16 7.39
CA GLY A 145 -2.42 -20.12 7.66
C GLY A 145 -1.65 -21.37 7.21
N ASP A 146 -2.32 -22.46 6.84
CA ASP A 146 -1.63 -23.64 6.34
C ASP A 146 -1.15 -23.44 4.90
N ILE A 147 0.04 -23.98 4.63
CA ILE A 147 0.59 -24.13 3.29
C ILE A 147 0.50 -25.61 2.93
N TYR A 148 -0.13 -25.92 1.80
CA TYR A 148 -0.25 -27.28 1.31
C TYR A 148 0.80 -27.57 0.25
N TYR A 149 1.32 -28.79 0.23
CA TYR A 149 2.36 -29.24 -0.68
C TYR A 149 2.11 -30.67 -1.15
N ARG A 150 2.47 -30.95 -2.41
CA ARG A 150 2.28 -32.26 -3.04
C ARG A 150 3.47 -33.21 -2.77
N TYR A 151 3.23 -34.29 -2.02
CA TYR A 151 4.19 -35.36 -1.74
C TYR A 151 3.75 -36.69 -2.38
N ARG A 152 4.41 -37.12 -3.45
CA ARG A 152 4.28 -38.48 -4.05
C ARG A 152 2.83 -39.01 -4.10
N GLY A 153 1.90 -38.24 -4.64
CA GLY A 153 0.50 -38.64 -4.74
C GLY A 153 -0.42 -38.15 -3.61
N ARG A 154 0.08 -37.38 -2.64
CA ARG A 154 -0.72 -36.85 -1.51
C ARG A 154 -0.54 -35.36 -1.31
N SER A 155 -1.64 -34.70 -0.97
CA SER A 155 -1.70 -33.26 -0.67
C SER A 155 -1.75 -33.07 0.85
N GLU A 156 -0.63 -32.66 1.45
CA GLU A 156 -0.45 -32.56 2.91
C GLU A 156 0.06 -31.16 3.29
N ARG A 157 0.09 -30.84 4.59
CA ARG A 157 0.74 -29.62 5.07
C ARG A 157 2.23 -29.66 4.72
N VAL A 158 2.77 -28.53 4.29
CA VAL A 158 4.18 -28.39 3.93
C VAL A 158 5.06 -28.76 5.12
N LYS A 159 6.13 -29.49 4.84
CA LYS A 159 7.17 -29.80 5.81
C LYS A 159 8.25 -28.74 5.74
N TYR A 160 9.00 -28.64 6.83
CA TYR A 160 10.07 -27.65 6.97
C TYR A 160 11.05 -27.59 5.78
N PRO A 161 11.52 -28.71 5.20
CA PRO A 161 12.48 -28.65 4.09
C PRO A 161 11.94 -27.89 2.87
N GLU A 162 10.71 -28.19 2.43
CA GLU A 162 10.09 -27.53 1.29
C GLU A 162 9.75 -26.07 1.60
N LEU A 163 9.27 -25.78 2.81
CA LEU A 163 9.00 -24.41 3.23
C LEU A 163 10.28 -23.56 3.23
N ARG A 164 11.37 -24.08 3.81
CA ARG A 164 12.67 -23.41 3.81
C ARG A 164 13.17 -23.17 2.39
N ALA A 165 13.07 -24.16 1.52
CA ALA A 165 13.49 -24.03 0.13
C ALA A 165 12.71 -22.92 -0.61
N MET A 166 11.39 -22.83 -0.41
CA MET A 166 10.57 -21.76 -1.00
C MET A 166 10.98 -20.37 -0.49
N LEU A 167 11.23 -20.23 0.82
CA LEU A 167 11.66 -18.96 1.41
C LEU A 167 13.07 -18.55 0.96
N GLU A 168 13.99 -19.52 0.84
CA GLU A 168 15.34 -19.26 0.34
C GLU A 168 15.32 -18.85 -1.12
N ALA A 169 14.60 -19.58 -1.97
CA ALA A 169 14.46 -19.26 -3.39
C ALA A 169 13.90 -17.85 -3.61
N LYS A 170 12.92 -17.43 -2.78
CA LYS A 170 12.40 -16.06 -2.83
C LYS A 170 13.47 -15.03 -2.47
N ARG A 171 14.22 -15.27 -1.40
CA ARG A 171 15.32 -14.40 -0.97
C ARG A 171 16.43 -14.32 -2.01
N GLU A 172 16.85 -15.46 -2.56
CA GLU A 172 17.87 -15.55 -3.61
C GLU A 172 17.43 -14.81 -4.87
N ASN A 173 16.16 -14.91 -5.26
CA ASN A 173 15.64 -14.19 -6.41
C ASN A 173 15.68 -12.67 -6.20
N GLU A 174 15.24 -12.19 -5.03
CA GLU A 174 15.35 -10.77 -4.65
C GLU A 174 16.81 -10.30 -4.61
N GLN A 175 17.70 -11.09 -4.00
CA GLN A 175 19.15 -10.80 -3.97
C GLN A 175 19.75 -10.73 -5.37
N ARG A 176 19.37 -11.66 -6.26
CA ARG A 176 19.83 -11.66 -7.66
C ARG A 176 19.39 -10.41 -8.39
N LEU A 177 18.13 -9.99 -8.24
CA LEU A 177 17.61 -8.74 -8.80
C LEU A 177 18.41 -7.52 -8.28
N TRP A 178 18.62 -7.43 -6.97
CA TRP A 178 19.44 -6.37 -6.37
C TRP A 178 20.88 -6.37 -6.90
N MET A 179 21.51 -7.53 -6.99
CA MET A 179 22.88 -7.67 -7.50
C MET A 179 22.97 -7.30 -8.98
N GLN A 180 21.96 -7.64 -9.79
CA GLN A 180 21.88 -7.21 -11.19
C GLN A 180 21.79 -5.68 -11.29
N HIS A 181 20.94 -5.04 -10.48
CA HIS A 181 20.87 -3.57 -10.43
C HIS A 181 22.20 -2.95 -9.97
N LEU A 182 22.82 -3.46 -8.92
CA LEU A 182 24.11 -2.98 -8.42
C LEU A 182 25.23 -3.16 -9.44
N ALA A 183 25.29 -4.29 -10.14
CA ALA A 183 26.26 -4.53 -11.20
C ALA A 183 26.07 -3.55 -12.37
N ASN A 184 24.82 -3.28 -12.74
CA ASN A 184 24.49 -2.28 -13.75
C ASN A 184 24.92 -0.87 -13.31
N ILE A 185 24.66 -0.50 -12.05
CA ILE A 185 25.09 0.77 -11.47
C ILE A 185 26.61 0.89 -11.45
N ALA A 186 27.32 -0.16 -11.03
CA ALA A 186 28.79 -0.16 -10.99
C ALA A 186 29.41 -0.02 -12.38
N ARG A 187 28.79 -0.62 -13.41
CA ARG A 187 29.24 -0.50 -14.81
C ARG A 187 29.01 0.89 -15.40
N VAL A 188 27.88 1.52 -15.09
CA VAL A 188 27.55 2.87 -15.60
C VAL A 188 28.29 3.96 -14.82
N GLY A 189 28.49 3.73 -13.52
CA GLY A 189 29.04 4.69 -12.57
C GLY A 189 27.94 5.25 -11.66
N VAL A 190 28.21 5.31 -10.35
CA VAL A 190 27.21 5.76 -9.35
C VAL A 190 26.80 7.21 -9.51
N HIS A 191 27.62 8.02 -10.20
CA HIS A 191 27.32 9.43 -10.44
C HIS A 191 26.42 9.63 -11.68
N GLU A 192 26.45 8.67 -12.60
CA GLU A 192 25.82 8.69 -13.91
C GLU A 192 24.46 7.97 -13.93
N VAL A 193 24.05 7.36 -12.81
CA VAL A 193 22.76 6.69 -12.65
C VAL A 193 21.75 7.57 -11.89
N GLY A 194 20.50 7.55 -12.37
CA GLY A 194 19.33 8.07 -11.67
C GLY A 194 18.29 6.98 -11.42
N ILE A 195 17.65 7.02 -10.26
CA ILE A 195 16.52 6.16 -9.88
C ILE A 195 15.24 6.85 -10.32
N PHE A 196 14.50 6.20 -11.20
CA PHE A 196 13.20 6.67 -11.67
C PHE A 196 12.06 6.06 -10.84
N ASP A 197 11.29 6.90 -10.16
CA ASP A 197 10.08 6.48 -9.46
C ASP A 197 8.88 6.51 -10.42
N LEU A 198 8.40 5.32 -10.78
CA LEU A 198 7.27 5.10 -11.67
C LEU A 198 5.95 5.70 -11.15
N HIS A 199 5.81 5.91 -9.85
CA HIS A 199 4.58 6.47 -9.26
C HIS A 199 4.56 7.99 -9.34
N THR A 200 5.74 8.61 -9.29
CA THR A 200 5.87 10.07 -9.22
C THR A 200 6.43 10.69 -10.49
N GLY A 201 6.99 9.90 -11.41
CA GLY A 201 7.65 10.40 -12.62
C GLY A 201 8.99 11.09 -12.33
N CYS A 202 9.50 10.97 -11.10
CA CYS A 202 10.70 11.65 -10.63
C CYS A 202 11.94 10.79 -10.86
N VAL A 203 12.95 11.34 -11.54
CA VAL A 203 14.28 10.75 -11.62
C VAL A 203 15.16 11.40 -10.57
N THR A 204 15.77 10.60 -9.70
CA THR A 204 16.69 11.05 -8.63
C THR A 204 18.08 10.49 -8.89
N GLY A 205 19.07 11.34 -9.14
CA GLY A 205 20.46 10.93 -9.38
C GLY A 205 21.45 11.74 -8.57
N SER A 206 22.74 11.46 -8.76
CA SER A 206 23.81 12.18 -8.04
C SER A 206 23.87 13.67 -8.40
N SER A 207 23.44 14.03 -9.61
CA SER A 207 23.42 15.40 -10.13
C SER A 207 22.14 16.18 -9.79
N GLY A 208 21.27 15.62 -8.95
CA GLY A 208 19.98 16.19 -8.56
C GLY A 208 18.78 15.37 -9.05
N SER A 209 17.59 15.93 -8.84
CA SER A 209 16.32 15.31 -9.24
C SER A 209 15.65 16.11 -10.36
N PHE A 210 15.15 15.43 -11.38
CA PHE A 210 14.35 16.05 -12.44
C PHE A 210 13.06 15.25 -12.68
N LEU A 211 12.00 15.94 -13.08
CA LEU A 211 10.71 15.35 -13.37
C LEU A 211 10.57 15.16 -14.88
N ILE A 212 10.21 13.96 -15.32
CA ILE A 212 9.90 13.72 -16.74
C ILE A 212 8.46 14.16 -16.99
N ASP A 213 8.26 14.98 -18.01
CA ASP A 213 6.93 15.47 -18.42
C ASP A 213 6.00 14.30 -18.81
N GLU A 214 4.73 14.37 -18.41
CA GLU A 214 3.74 13.30 -18.63
C GLU A 214 3.52 13.00 -20.13
N SER A 215 3.71 14.00 -21.00
CA SER A 215 3.68 13.79 -22.46
C SER A 215 4.82 12.89 -22.96
N LEU A 216 6.00 12.95 -22.32
CA LEU A 216 7.15 12.09 -22.62
C LEU A 216 7.00 10.70 -21.98
N LEU A 217 6.29 10.59 -20.85
CA LEU A 217 5.97 9.30 -20.24
C LEU A 217 5.12 8.42 -21.18
N SER A 218 4.18 9.01 -21.91
CA SER A 218 3.37 8.30 -22.91
C SER A 218 4.18 7.74 -24.09
N GLN A 219 5.38 8.28 -24.34
CA GLN A 219 6.32 7.83 -25.38
C GLN A 219 7.31 6.77 -24.86
N LEU A 220 7.42 6.60 -23.54
CA LEU A 220 8.22 5.55 -22.93
C LEU A 220 7.42 4.24 -22.98
N SER A 221 7.60 3.46 -24.04
CA SER A 221 7.10 2.08 -24.08
C SER A 221 7.99 1.20 -23.19
N PHE A 222 7.62 1.07 -21.91
CA PHE A 222 8.28 0.13 -21.01
C PHE A 222 7.78 -1.29 -21.26
N ILE A 223 8.64 -2.13 -21.86
CA ILE A 223 8.40 -3.57 -21.94
C ILE A 223 8.69 -4.14 -20.54
N LYS A 224 7.72 -4.81 -19.92
CA LYS A 224 7.93 -5.53 -18.65
C LYS A 224 9.09 -6.51 -18.83
N GLU A 225 10.14 -6.39 -18.01
CA GLU A 225 11.19 -7.41 -17.90
C GLU A 225 10.56 -8.72 -17.45
N GLY A 226 10.25 -9.59 -18.41
CA GLY A 226 9.54 -10.85 -18.20
C GLY A 226 8.97 -11.45 -19.49
N GLU A 227 8.62 -10.62 -20.48
CA GLU A 227 8.28 -11.05 -21.84
C GLU A 227 9.48 -10.86 -22.79
N PHE A 228 10.60 -11.50 -22.50
CA PHE A 228 11.65 -11.67 -23.51
C PHE A 228 11.44 -13.01 -24.21
N SER A 229 10.64 -12.99 -25.29
CA SER A 229 10.87 -13.95 -26.38
C SER A 229 12.08 -13.41 -27.16
N GLU A 230 13.18 -14.15 -27.14
CA GLU A 230 14.44 -13.84 -27.83
C GLU A 230 14.29 -13.90 -29.36
N VAL A 231 13.41 -13.09 -29.95
CA VAL A 231 13.39 -12.90 -31.39
C VAL A 231 14.26 -11.70 -31.70
N LYS A 232 15.48 -12.01 -32.18
CA LYS A 232 16.52 -11.09 -32.62
C LYS A 232 15.98 -9.86 -33.36
N GLY A 233 16.25 -8.69 -32.80
CA GLY A 233 16.33 -7.43 -33.52
C GLY A 233 15.10 -6.53 -33.41
N LYS A 234 15.08 -5.63 -32.40
CA LYS A 234 14.44 -4.30 -32.42
C LYS A 234 14.78 -3.51 -31.14
N PRO A 235 14.62 -2.17 -31.13
CA PRO A 235 15.71 -1.20 -31.07
C PRO A 235 16.12 -0.80 -29.65
N THR A 236 17.40 -0.48 -29.47
CA THR A 236 17.89 0.29 -28.33
C THR A 236 17.40 1.73 -28.47
N LEU A 237 16.49 2.18 -27.59
CA LEU A 237 15.92 3.53 -27.66
C LEU A 237 16.98 4.59 -27.28
N LYS A 238 17.18 5.57 -28.16
CA LYS A 238 18.00 6.77 -27.92
C LYS A 238 17.05 7.95 -27.70
N LEU A 239 16.95 8.42 -26.45
CA LEU A 239 16.20 9.62 -26.11
C LEU A 239 17.08 10.85 -26.40
N ILE A 240 16.65 11.74 -27.30
CA ILE A 240 17.24 13.08 -27.48
C ILE A 240 16.14 14.06 -27.10
N GLY A 241 16.22 14.62 -25.89
CA GLY A 241 15.33 15.67 -25.40
C GLY A 241 16.17 16.84 -24.88
N HIS A 242 15.70 18.07 -25.10
CA HIS A 242 16.32 19.27 -24.54
C HIS A 242 16.08 19.30 -23.02
N VAL A 243 17.14 19.09 -22.25
CA VAL A 243 17.13 19.19 -20.79
C VAL A 243 17.38 20.64 -20.41
N GLU A 244 16.35 21.34 -19.94
CA GLU A 244 16.53 22.64 -19.28
C GLU A 244 16.90 22.40 -17.82
N SER A 245 18.11 22.84 -17.45
CA SER A 245 18.57 22.80 -16.05
C SER A 245 17.75 23.79 -15.22
N LEU A 246 17.27 23.36 -14.04
CA LEU A 246 16.59 24.21 -13.06
C LEU A 246 17.50 25.27 -12.40
N SER A 247 18.77 25.36 -12.82
CA SER A 247 19.68 26.42 -12.39
C SER A 247 19.60 27.62 -13.34
N GLY A 248 18.66 28.53 -13.08
CA GLY A 248 18.70 29.89 -13.64
C GLY A 248 17.60 30.21 -14.64
N ALA A 249 16.36 30.27 -14.18
CA ALA A 249 15.31 31.03 -14.88
C ALA A 249 14.41 31.68 -13.83
N ALA A 250 14.88 32.83 -13.34
CA ALA A 250 13.98 33.87 -12.87
C ALA A 250 13.14 34.36 -14.06
N SER A 251 11.89 34.70 -13.78
CA SER A 251 10.88 35.28 -14.68
C SER A 251 10.12 34.31 -15.59
N GLY A 252 8.88 34.03 -15.17
CA GLY A 252 7.77 34.32 -16.08
C GLY A 252 7.04 33.17 -16.74
N ILE A 253 7.04 31.95 -16.19
CA ILE A 253 6.02 30.94 -16.55
C ILE A 253 5.54 30.23 -15.28
N THR A 254 4.33 30.57 -14.84
CA THR A 254 3.57 29.87 -13.81
C THR A 254 3.14 28.49 -14.32
N ARG A 255 4.06 27.54 -14.48
CA ARG A 255 3.68 26.12 -14.49
C ARG A 255 3.45 25.72 -13.05
N LYS A 256 2.18 25.52 -12.69
CA LYS A 256 1.75 24.94 -11.42
C LYS A 256 2.57 23.67 -11.19
N GLN A 257 3.55 23.75 -10.28
CA GLN A 257 4.17 22.58 -9.69
C GLN A 257 3.05 21.79 -9.01
N VAL A 258 2.58 20.71 -9.63
CA VAL A 258 1.78 19.72 -8.91
C VAL A 258 2.76 18.84 -8.16
N VAL A 259 3.23 19.35 -7.02
CA VAL A 259 3.84 18.48 -6.02
C VAL A 259 2.67 17.69 -5.44
N LYS A 260 2.36 16.51 -6.00
CA LYS A 260 1.44 15.58 -5.33
C LYS A 260 1.99 15.34 -3.93
N THR A 261 1.37 16.00 -2.96
CA THR A 261 1.78 15.98 -1.58
C THR A 261 1.64 14.55 -1.09
N LYS A 262 2.76 14.02 -0.58
CA LYS A 262 2.77 12.93 0.41
C LYS A 262 1.54 13.08 1.30
N GLY A 263 0.70 12.05 1.42
CA GLY A 263 -0.62 12.18 2.05
C GLY A 263 -0.55 12.97 3.37
N ILE A 264 -1.13 14.18 3.36
CA ILE A 264 -1.02 15.14 4.47
C ILE A 264 -1.73 14.53 5.67
N ARG A 265 -1.07 14.48 6.84
CA ARG A 265 -1.68 14.04 8.10
C ARG A 265 -1.57 15.13 9.16
N THR A 266 -2.25 14.94 10.29
CA THR A 266 -2.16 15.87 11.42
C THR A 266 -0.72 16.27 11.80
N GLY A 267 0.23 15.32 11.76
CA GLY A 267 1.63 15.60 12.06
C GLY A 267 2.26 16.62 11.10
N ASP A 268 1.98 16.48 9.80
CA ASP A 268 2.46 17.39 8.75
C ASP A 268 1.85 18.79 8.90
N ILE A 269 0.56 18.88 9.24
CA ILE A 269 -0.14 20.15 9.48
C ILE A 269 0.47 20.89 10.68
N ILE A 270 0.69 20.17 11.79
CA ILE A 270 1.27 20.75 13.01
C ILE A 270 2.71 21.19 12.77
N LEU A 271 3.56 20.30 12.24
CA LEU A 271 4.98 20.60 12.05
C LEU A 271 5.18 21.64 10.94
N GLY A 272 4.40 21.59 9.87
CA GLY A 272 4.45 22.58 8.79
C GLY A 272 4.13 23.99 9.28
N ALA A 273 3.11 24.15 10.13
CA ALA A 273 2.79 25.43 10.76
C ALA A 273 3.85 25.88 11.78
N LEU A 274 4.33 24.97 12.64
CA LEU A 274 5.34 25.29 13.65
C LEU A 274 6.70 25.61 13.04
N ASP A 275 7.09 24.99 11.94
CA ASP A 275 8.33 25.31 11.22
C ASP A 275 8.15 26.52 10.29
N GLN A 276 6.93 27.04 10.14
CA GLN A 276 6.56 28.07 9.15
C GLN A 276 7.00 27.70 7.73
N GLN A 277 6.91 26.42 7.38
CA GLN A 277 7.35 25.89 6.10
C GLN A 277 6.53 26.48 4.96
N SER A 278 7.20 26.73 3.83
CA SER A 278 6.51 26.98 2.56
C SER A 278 6.16 25.63 1.96
N VAL A 279 4.90 25.23 2.11
CA VAL A 279 4.42 23.95 1.58
C VAL A 279 3.87 24.14 0.16
N PRO A 280 4.03 23.14 -0.72
CA PRO A 280 3.29 23.12 -1.97
C PRO A 280 1.80 22.89 -1.68
N GLU A 281 0.93 23.58 -2.42
CA GLU A 281 -0.54 23.51 -2.29
C GLU A 281 -1.03 23.74 -0.84
N PRO A 282 -0.84 24.96 -0.27
CA PRO A 282 -1.23 25.23 1.11
C PRO A 282 -2.74 25.06 1.38
N ASP A 283 -3.58 25.17 0.35
CA ASP A 283 -5.01 24.93 0.44
C ASP A 283 -5.35 23.46 0.76
N GLU A 284 -4.56 22.49 0.29
CA GLU A 284 -4.74 21.07 0.62
C GLU A 284 -4.50 20.78 2.11
N PHE A 285 -3.56 21.50 2.75
CA PHE A 285 -3.36 21.41 4.20
C PHE A 285 -4.59 21.88 4.99
N ILE A 286 -5.32 22.87 4.48
CA ILE A 286 -6.54 23.38 5.10
C ILE A 286 -7.69 22.37 4.88
N LYS A 287 -7.85 21.86 3.65
CA LYS A 287 -8.87 20.84 3.33
C LYS A 287 -8.66 19.57 4.15
N GLN A 288 -7.42 19.13 4.33
CA GLN A 288 -7.09 17.92 5.08
C GLN A 288 -7.59 17.94 6.53
N VAL A 289 -7.67 19.10 7.19
CA VAL A 289 -8.23 19.24 8.55
C VAL A 289 -9.65 18.68 8.63
N CYS A 290 -10.42 18.72 7.54
CA CYS A 290 -11.78 18.16 7.47
C CYS A 290 -11.85 16.64 7.61
N PHE A 291 -10.73 15.93 7.41
CA PHE A 291 -10.59 14.48 7.50
C PHE A 291 -9.88 14.02 8.78
N GLU A 292 -9.40 14.96 9.60
CA GLU A 292 -8.72 14.65 10.86
C GLU A 292 -9.70 14.53 12.04
N ASN A 293 -9.20 13.96 13.14
CA ASN A 293 -10.00 13.70 14.35
C ASN A 293 -10.41 14.97 15.13
N SER A 294 -9.90 16.16 14.77
CA SER A 294 -10.20 17.42 15.45
C SER A 294 -10.10 18.62 14.51
N ALA A 295 -10.98 19.60 14.70
CA ALA A 295 -10.98 20.89 13.99
C ALA A 295 -9.98 21.91 14.58
N PHE A 296 -9.38 21.60 15.74
CA PHE A 296 -8.39 22.46 16.39
C PHE A 296 -6.99 22.13 15.88
N LEU A 297 -6.73 22.45 14.62
CA LEU A 297 -5.40 22.40 13.98
C LEU A 297 -5.04 23.77 13.40
N PRO A 298 -3.74 24.11 13.29
CA PRO A 298 -3.33 25.39 12.71
C PRO A 298 -3.71 25.48 11.23
N VAL A 299 -4.30 26.60 10.82
CA VAL A 299 -4.80 26.83 9.44
C VAL A 299 -4.41 28.19 8.90
N TYR A 300 -4.17 29.20 9.75
CA TYR A 300 -3.89 30.56 9.31
C TYR A 300 -2.54 30.69 8.63
N HIS A 301 -1.52 29.93 9.03
CA HIS A 301 -0.25 29.81 8.31
C HIS A 301 -0.47 29.38 6.85
N PHE A 302 -1.27 28.35 6.65
CA PHE A 302 -1.56 27.82 5.32
C PHE A 302 -2.48 28.75 4.51
N MET A 303 -3.46 29.40 5.16
CA MET A 303 -4.30 30.42 4.53
C MET A 303 -3.46 31.60 4.02
N LYS A 304 -2.54 32.10 4.86
CA LYS A 304 -1.59 33.15 4.48
C LYS A 304 -0.74 32.74 3.27
N LYS A 305 -0.25 31.49 3.25
CA LYS A 305 0.54 30.97 2.12
C LYS A 305 -0.29 30.76 0.85
N ALA A 306 -1.57 30.41 0.98
CA ALA A 306 -2.50 30.27 -0.14
C ALA A 306 -3.07 31.62 -0.63
N GLY A 307 -2.84 32.72 0.10
CA GLY A 307 -3.48 34.00 -0.19
C GLY A 307 -5.00 33.98 0.03
N LEU A 308 -5.49 33.13 0.94
CA LEU A 308 -6.91 32.96 1.22
C LEU A 308 -7.34 33.79 2.44
N ASN A 309 -8.40 34.57 2.30
CA ASN A 309 -9.09 35.17 3.43
C ASN A 309 -10.09 34.16 4.07
N PRO A 310 -10.57 34.39 5.31
CA PRO A 310 -11.50 33.48 5.98
C PRO A 310 -12.76 33.15 5.19
N SER A 311 -13.31 34.11 4.45
CA SER A 311 -14.52 33.90 3.64
C SER A 311 -14.27 32.96 2.47
N GLN A 312 -13.14 33.14 1.76
CA GLN A 312 -12.71 32.26 0.68
C GLN A 312 -12.39 30.85 1.20
N ALA A 313 -11.71 30.76 2.34
CA ALA A 313 -11.44 29.48 2.98
C ALA A 313 -12.72 28.73 3.38
N VAL A 314 -13.74 29.44 3.87
CA VAL A 314 -15.07 28.86 4.17
C VAL A 314 -15.74 28.30 2.93
N VAL A 315 -15.79 29.06 1.83
CA VAL A 315 -16.38 28.59 0.56
C VAL A 315 -15.67 27.35 0.04
N MET A 316 -14.33 27.35 0.12
CA MET A 316 -13.52 26.19 -0.24
C MET A 316 -13.86 24.96 0.62
N LEU A 317 -14.01 25.13 1.93
CA LEU A 317 -14.32 24.04 2.87
C LEU A 317 -15.75 23.51 2.73
N GLU A 318 -16.71 24.34 2.34
CA GLU A 318 -18.08 23.92 2.06
C GLU A 318 -18.15 22.94 0.87
N GLY A 319 -17.23 23.07 -0.11
CA GLY A 319 -17.10 22.15 -1.25
C GLY A 319 -16.41 20.82 -0.95
N VAL A 320 -15.80 20.63 0.23
CA VAL A 320 -15.08 19.39 0.57
C VAL A 320 -16.06 18.30 1.01
N VAL A 321 -16.04 17.15 0.33
CA VAL A 321 -16.85 15.97 0.71
C VAL A 321 -16.19 15.24 1.89
N SER A 322 -16.57 15.55 3.12
CA SER A 322 -16.05 14.92 4.34
C SER A 322 -17.12 14.70 5.42
N ARG A 323 -16.73 14.10 6.55
CA ARG A 323 -17.60 13.92 7.72
C ARG A 323 -18.07 15.29 8.25
N PRO A 324 -19.38 15.48 8.53
CA PRO A 324 -19.93 16.81 8.81
C PRO A 324 -19.36 17.47 10.07
N THR A 325 -18.99 16.69 11.09
CA THR A 325 -18.71 17.18 12.44
C THR A 325 -17.44 18.03 12.54
N THR A 326 -16.31 17.56 12.02
CA THR A 326 -15.04 18.31 12.02
C THR A 326 -15.09 19.49 11.07
N ARG A 327 -15.65 19.29 9.86
CA ARG A 327 -15.82 20.34 8.85
C ARG A 327 -16.68 21.51 9.36
N ALA A 328 -17.84 21.21 9.96
CA ALA A 328 -18.72 22.24 10.51
C ALA A 328 -18.05 23.05 11.63
N LYS A 329 -17.31 22.38 12.54
CA LYS A 329 -16.56 23.06 13.60
C LYS A 329 -15.43 23.94 13.08
N LEU A 330 -14.73 23.52 12.03
CA LEU A 330 -13.70 24.34 11.39
C LEU A 330 -14.30 25.58 10.72
N ILE A 331 -15.41 25.39 9.98
CA ILE A 331 -16.15 26.50 9.37
C ILE A 331 -16.66 27.47 10.43
N GLU A 332 -17.22 26.98 11.55
CA GLU A 332 -17.66 27.82 12.67
C GLU A 332 -16.49 28.62 13.27
N ARG A 333 -15.32 28.01 13.43
CA ARG A 333 -14.11 28.69 13.91
C ARG A 333 -13.68 29.82 12.97
N LEU A 334 -13.70 29.60 11.66
CA LEU A 334 -13.35 30.62 10.68
C LEU A 334 -14.41 31.74 10.59
N LYS A 335 -15.70 31.41 10.65
CA LYS A 335 -16.82 32.38 10.63
C LYS A 335 -16.85 33.24 11.90
N SER A 336 -16.68 32.62 13.07
CA SER A 336 -16.78 33.31 14.36
C SER A 336 -15.59 34.23 14.67
N ARG A 337 -14.45 34.04 13.99
CA ARG A 337 -13.17 34.74 14.27
C ARG A 337 -12.75 34.69 15.74
N LYS A 338 -13.29 33.75 16.53
CA LYS A 338 -12.90 33.53 17.93
C LYS A 338 -11.55 32.83 17.98
N THR A 339 -10.57 33.49 18.59
CA THR A 339 -9.22 32.93 18.76
C THR A 339 -9.19 31.88 19.87
N GLN A 340 -8.12 31.10 19.91
CA GLN A 340 -7.82 30.16 20.98
C GLN A 340 -7.12 30.80 22.19
N TRP A 341 -7.03 32.14 22.21
CA TRP A 341 -6.56 32.90 23.36
C TRP A 341 -7.35 32.53 24.63
N LEU A 342 -6.66 32.48 25.76
CA LEU A 342 -7.26 32.17 27.05
C LEU A 342 -6.74 33.16 28.09
N PRO A 343 -7.61 33.93 28.78
CA PRO A 343 -7.15 34.87 29.79
C PRO A 343 -6.43 34.15 30.93
N ILE A 344 -5.31 34.72 31.36
CA ILE A 344 -4.57 34.22 32.52
C ILE A 344 -5.37 34.59 33.79
N PRO A 345 -5.77 33.60 34.61
CA PRO A 345 -6.58 33.86 35.80
C PRO A 345 -5.77 34.60 36.88
N HIS A 346 -6.41 35.58 37.53
CA HIS A 346 -5.80 36.42 38.57
C HIS A 346 -6.05 35.93 40.01
N GLY A 347 -6.81 34.85 40.18
CA GLY A 347 -7.18 34.31 41.49
C GLY A 347 -6.01 33.69 42.26
N GLY A 348 -6.17 33.58 43.58
CA GLY A 348 -5.18 32.97 44.49
C GLY A 348 -5.14 31.43 44.50
N LYS A 349 -5.88 30.75 43.61
CA LYS A 349 -5.85 29.27 43.52
C LYS A 349 -4.50 28.80 42.96
N GLU A 350 -4.01 27.66 43.42
CA GLU A 350 -2.71 27.10 42.99
C GLU A 350 -2.57 27.02 41.47
N ALA A 351 -3.58 26.47 40.79
CA ALA A 351 -3.61 26.39 39.32
C ALA A 351 -3.51 27.77 38.62
N ALA A 352 -4.04 28.83 39.24
CA ALA A 352 -3.95 30.18 38.70
C ALA A 352 -2.56 30.81 38.95
N MET A 353 -1.96 30.53 40.10
CA MET A 353 -0.57 30.93 40.40
C MET A 353 0.42 30.24 39.45
N LYS A 354 0.27 28.92 39.21
CA LYS A 354 1.11 28.16 38.26
C LYS A 354 1.02 28.73 36.84
N LYS A 355 -0.19 29.03 36.34
CA LYS A 355 -0.36 29.61 35.00
C LYS A 355 0.31 30.98 34.87
N ARG A 356 0.26 31.83 35.92
CA ARG A 356 0.97 33.12 35.92
C ARG A 356 2.48 32.93 35.90
N SER A 357 3.00 32.08 36.79
CA SER A 357 4.43 31.77 36.85
C SER A 357 4.96 31.22 35.51
N TYR A 358 4.21 30.33 34.84
CA TYR A 358 4.61 29.86 33.51
C TYR A 358 4.50 30.93 32.43
N ALA A 359 3.54 31.86 32.51
CA ALA A 359 3.46 32.96 31.56
C ALA A 359 4.69 33.87 31.67
N ASP A 360 5.12 34.19 32.90
CA ASP A 360 6.35 34.95 33.15
C ASP A 360 7.57 34.17 32.66
N ALA A 361 7.67 32.88 32.99
CA ALA A 361 8.76 32.03 32.52
C ALA A 361 8.84 31.91 30.98
N LEU A 362 7.69 31.93 30.29
CA LEU A 362 7.63 31.92 28.82
C LEU A 362 8.09 33.26 28.22
N ARG A 363 7.79 34.39 28.88
CA ARG A 363 8.30 35.72 28.50
C ARG A 363 9.81 35.79 28.64
N ASP A 364 10.33 35.24 29.74
CA ASP A 364 11.76 35.24 30.07
C ASP A 364 12.56 34.14 29.35
N ARG A 365 11.88 33.25 28.62
CA ARG A 365 12.46 32.12 27.87
C ARG A 365 13.20 31.08 28.73
N ILE A 366 12.75 30.90 29.97
CA ILE A 366 13.38 30.00 30.96
C ILE A 366 12.64 28.67 31.15
N VAL A 367 11.56 28.43 30.41
CA VAL A 367 10.81 27.16 30.48
C VAL A 367 11.64 26.02 29.87
N SER A 368 11.78 24.94 30.65
CA SER A 368 12.40 23.68 30.21
C SER A 368 11.47 22.88 29.30
N ASP A 369 12.06 22.10 28.40
CA ASP A 369 11.34 21.22 27.49
C ASP A 369 11.03 19.82 28.10
N THR A 370 11.38 19.59 29.37
CA THR A 370 11.13 18.35 30.15
C THR A 370 10.15 18.57 31.30
N LEU A 371 8.93 19.05 31.01
CA LEU A 371 7.87 19.20 32.00
C LEU A 371 7.12 17.89 32.25
N SER A 372 6.62 17.68 33.47
CA SER A 372 5.66 16.61 33.75
C SER A 372 4.32 16.88 33.05
N LYS A 373 3.47 15.86 32.90
CA LYS A 373 2.19 16.00 32.17
C LYS A 373 1.26 17.08 32.76
N ASP A 374 1.20 17.18 34.08
CA ASP A 374 0.34 18.15 34.77
C ASP A 374 0.89 19.58 34.65
N GLU A 375 2.20 19.73 34.82
CA GLU A 375 2.90 21.01 34.67
C GLU A 375 2.85 21.52 33.22
N LEU A 376 2.98 20.62 32.25
CA LEU A 376 2.81 20.93 30.83
C LEU A 376 1.39 21.45 30.53
N GLY A 377 0.36 20.88 31.17
CA GLY A 377 -1.02 21.35 31.04
C GLY A 377 -1.20 22.81 31.47
N TYR A 378 -0.56 23.22 32.59
CA TYR A 378 -0.56 24.61 33.04
C TYR A 378 0.24 25.52 32.12
N CYS A 379 1.40 25.07 31.65
CA CYS A 379 2.25 25.82 30.74
C CYS A 379 1.58 26.07 29.38
N LEU A 380 0.92 25.07 28.78
CA LEU A 380 0.17 25.22 27.53
C LEU A 380 -1.00 26.21 27.66
N GLN A 381 -1.67 26.24 28.81
CA GLN A 381 -2.73 27.22 29.08
C GLN A 381 -2.16 28.63 29.31
N ALA A 382 -1.00 28.74 29.96
CA ALA A 382 -0.29 30.00 30.13
C ALA A 382 0.16 30.58 28.79
N MET A 383 0.68 29.73 27.89
CA MET A 383 1.08 30.11 26.53
C MET A 383 -0.08 30.69 25.72
N ARG A 384 -1.30 30.17 25.91
CA ARG A 384 -2.54 30.71 25.30
C ARG A 384 -2.94 32.08 25.83
N GLY A 385 -2.36 32.52 26.95
CA GLY A 385 -2.64 33.81 27.57
C GLY A 385 -1.69 34.93 27.19
N LEU A 386 -0.61 34.62 26.45
CA LEU A 386 0.31 35.62 25.93
C LEU A 386 -0.40 36.52 24.90
N SER A 387 -0.04 37.80 24.83
CA SER A 387 -0.54 38.74 23.82
C SER A 387 0.01 38.45 22.43
N VAL A 388 -0.58 39.05 21.40
CA VAL A 388 -0.11 38.90 20.01
C VAL A 388 1.34 39.39 19.86
N GLU A 389 1.67 40.51 20.51
CA GLU A 389 3.00 41.12 20.53
C GLU A 389 4.01 40.20 21.24
N GLU A 390 3.63 39.63 22.38
CA GLU A 390 4.47 38.71 23.15
C GLU A 390 4.76 37.42 22.36
N VAL A 391 3.76 36.88 21.65
CA VAL A 391 3.92 35.71 20.79
C VAL A 391 4.83 36.02 19.60
N LYS A 392 4.66 37.17 18.95
CA LYS A 392 5.53 37.60 17.84
C LYS A 392 6.98 37.77 18.30
N ALA A 393 7.21 38.45 19.43
CA ALA A 393 8.54 38.67 19.99
C ALA A 393 9.26 37.38 20.39
N ASN A 394 8.51 36.34 20.79
CA ASN A 394 9.06 35.06 21.26
C ASN A 394 8.80 33.88 20.30
N SER A 395 8.39 34.15 19.06
CA SER A 395 7.90 33.14 18.12
C SER A 395 8.82 31.93 17.96
N LYS A 396 10.13 32.16 17.72
CA LYS A 396 11.10 31.06 17.50
C LYS A 396 11.22 30.16 18.73
N TYR A 397 11.20 30.75 19.93
CA TYR A 397 11.29 30.03 21.19
C TYR A 397 10.02 29.21 21.47
N LEU A 398 8.84 29.84 21.36
CA LEU A 398 7.55 29.18 21.60
C LEU A 398 7.30 28.03 20.62
N ARG A 399 7.63 28.22 19.33
CA ARG A 399 7.51 27.15 18.31
C ARG A 399 8.50 26.01 18.58
N GLY A 400 9.71 26.31 19.03
CA GLY A 400 10.70 25.31 19.43
C GLY A 400 10.22 24.42 20.59
N LEU A 401 9.64 25.03 21.63
CA LEU A 401 9.04 24.30 22.75
C LEU A 401 7.88 23.40 22.30
N LEU A 402 6.94 23.96 21.52
CA LEU A 402 5.80 23.21 21.00
C LEU A 402 6.25 22.03 20.14
N LYS A 403 7.29 22.20 19.31
CA LYS A 403 7.87 21.12 18.50
C LYS A 403 8.46 20.00 19.37
N SER A 404 9.22 20.35 20.39
CA SER A 404 9.76 19.38 21.37
C SER A 404 8.61 18.61 22.06
N TRP A 405 7.60 19.32 22.57
CA TRP A 405 6.47 18.67 23.25
C TRP A 405 5.60 17.82 22.33
N VAL A 406 5.38 18.25 21.08
CA VAL A 406 4.69 17.43 20.07
C VAL A 406 5.48 16.15 19.82
N SER A 407 6.79 16.22 19.61
CA SER A 407 7.62 15.02 19.38
C SER A 407 7.62 14.04 20.56
N LYS A 408 7.63 14.54 21.80
CA LYS A 408 7.70 13.72 23.02
C LYS A 408 6.34 13.16 23.44
N HIS A 409 5.27 13.91 23.25
CA HIS A 409 3.97 13.60 23.86
C HIS A 409 2.84 13.35 22.85
N TYR A 410 2.95 13.75 21.58
CA TYR A 410 1.78 13.70 20.68
C TYR A 410 1.27 12.27 20.41
N ALA A 411 2.16 11.28 20.28
CA ALA A 411 1.78 9.89 20.11
C ALA A 411 1.15 9.25 21.37
N SER A 412 1.46 9.79 22.56
CA SER A 412 1.06 9.21 23.85
C SER A 412 0.02 10.05 24.62
N ALA A 413 -0.24 11.29 24.18
CA ALA A 413 -1.18 12.20 24.81
C ALA A 413 -2.62 11.80 24.48
N LYS A 414 -3.38 11.43 25.51
CA LYS A 414 -4.82 11.15 25.42
C LYS A 414 -5.61 12.19 26.24
N GLY A 415 -6.83 12.48 25.79
CA GLY A 415 -7.76 13.36 26.51
C GLY A 415 -7.35 14.83 26.55
N VAL A 416 -7.34 15.41 27.74
CA VAL A 416 -7.24 16.88 27.98
C VAL A 416 -5.90 17.46 27.53
N LEU A 417 -4.79 16.74 27.68
CA LEU A 417 -3.46 17.23 27.33
C LEU A 417 -3.30 17.43 25.80
N ALA A 418 -3.79 16.48 25.00
CA ALA A 418 -3.74 16.57 23.55
C ALA A 418 -4.58 17.75 23.02
N ASP A 419 -5.71 18.05 23.68
CA ASP A 419 -6.55 19.19 23.33
C ASP A 419 -5.88 20.52 23.68
N ASN A 420 -5.28 20.64 24.88
CA ASN A 420 -4.52 21.83 25.27
C ASN A 420 -3.34 22.08 24.33
N LEU A 421 -2.64 21.04 23.90
CA LEU A 421 -1.52 21.15 22.96
C LEU A 421 -1.98 21.67 21.60
N ARG A 422 -3.04 21.07 21.04
CA ARG A 422 -3.67 21.50 19.78
C ARG A 422 -4.14 22.97 19.83
N ARG A 423 -4.79 23.38 20.92
CA ARG A 423 -5.26 24.77 21.11
C ARG A 423 -4.13 25.77 21.30
N ALA A 424 -3.06 25.40 22.01
CA ALA A 424 -1.88 26.24 22.14
C ALA A 424 -1.22 26.48 20.76
N ILE A 425 -1.07 25.43 19.96
CA ILE A 425 -0.55 25.54 18.59
C ILE A 425 -1.46 26.46 17.74
N CYS A 426 -2.78 26.30 17.83
CA CYS A 426 -3.72 27.18 17.12
C CYS A 426 -3.60 28.64 17.57
N TRP A 427 -3.42 28.92 18.86
CA TRP A 427 -3.22 30.29 19.34
C TRP A 427 -1.94 30.92 18.76
N ILE A 428 -0.83 30.17 18.76
CA ILE A 428 0.41 30.65 18.18
C ILE A 428 0.27 30.92 16.68
N ASP A 429 -0.40 30.02 15.94
CA ASP A 429 -0.70 30.22 14.52
C ASP A 429 -1.58 31.46 14.28
N GLU A 430 -2.64 31.63 15.07
CA GLU A 430 -3.55 32.78 15.00
C GLU A 430 -2.82 34.10 15.29
N ALA A 431 -2.07 34.18 16.38
CA ALA A 431 -1.32 35.39 16.75
C ALA A 431 -0.27 35.78 15.69
N LEU A 432 0.33 34.79 15.00
CA LEU A 432 1.34 35.04 13.98
C LEU A 432 0.73 35.40 12.62
N ASN A 433 -0.37 34.76 12.22
CA ASN A 433 -0.82 34.78 10.81
C ASN A 433 -2.22 35.36 10.59
N MET A 434 -3.09 35.39 11.61
CA MET A 434 -4.50 35.78 11.44
C MET A 434 -4.67 37.23 10.95
N GLY A 435 -3.86 38.16 11.47
CA GLY A 435 -3.94 39.57 11.09
C GLY A 435 -3.52 39.89 9.64
N GLU A 436 -2.85 38.95 8.98
CA GLU A 436 -2.40 39.08 7.59
C GLU A 436 -3.36 38.41 6.59
N CYS A 437 -4.37 37.68 7.06
CA CYS A 437 -5.35 36.99 6.22
C CYS A 437 -6.62 37.83 5.99
N ASN A 438 -6.54 39.17 6.02
CA ASN A 438 -7.71 40.06 5.97
C ASN A 438 -8.32 40.22 4.58
#